data_AF-A0A8M8USM1-F1
#
_entry.id   AF-A0A8M8USM1-F1
#
_cell.length_a   1.000
_cell.length_b   1.000
_cell.length_c   1.000
_cell.angle_alpha   90.00
_cell.angle_beta   90.00
_cell.angle_gamma   90.00
#
_symmetry.space_group_name_H-M   'P 1'
#
loop_
_entity.id
_entity.type
_entity.pdbx_description
1 polymer ?
#
loop_
_entity_poly.entity_id
_entity_poly.type
_entity_poly.pdbx_seq_one_letter_code
_entity_poly.pdbx_strand_id
1 'polypeptide(L)'
;MPDLPKYDGTKDPQEHVANFDLVMNLYEQSGTINSKLFVTTFTGKAEEWFTSLSSNSIESHEQLVQKFTFHFASKRKQKSLKKGSFASALARDLPTDVEQLMALAQKYIDEEEMNAMKDREWRGKITSLIVGLFM
;
A
#
# COMPACT_ATOMS: atom_id res chain seq x y z
N MET A 1 2.69 -7.80 28.50
CA MET A 1 3.16 -7.06 27.31
C MET A 1 2.13 -7.33 26.21
N PRO A 2 1.63 -6.32 25.48
CA PRO A 2 0.65 -6.55 24.43
C PRO A 2 1.23 -7.51 23.38
N ASP A 3 0.40 -8.40 22.85
CA ASP A 3 0.80 -9.24 21.74
C ASP A 3 0.86 -8.38 20.48
N LEU A 4 2.08 -8.17 19.97
CA LEU A 4 2.34 -7.30 18.84
C LEU A 4 2.69 -8.15 17.62
N PRO A 5 2.03 -7.91 16.47
CA PRO A 5 2.31 -8.66 15.27
C PRO A 5 3.77 -8.52 14.88
N LYS A 6 4.39 -9.63 14.47
CA LYS A 6 5.78 -9.65 14.04
C LYS A 6 5.91 -9.26 12.56
N TYR A 7 6.98 -8.54 12.24
CA TYR A 7 7.29 -8.06 10.90
C TYR A 7 8.66 -8.56 10.43
N ASP A 8 8.66 -9.34 9.35
CA ASP A 8 9.83 -10.02 8.78
C ASP A 8 10.39 -9.35 7.52
N GLY A 9 9.82 -8.21 7.09
CA GLY A 9 10.17 -7.53 5.84
C GLY A 9 9.41 -8.03 4.60
N THR A 10 8.41 -8.91 4.76
CA THR A 10 7.63 -9.43 3.61
C THR A 10 6.26 -8.77 3.45
N LYS A 11 5.59 -8.44 4.56
CA LYS A 11 4.26 -7.83 4.62
C LYS A 11 4.30 -6.34 4.26
N ASP A 12 3.13 -5.73 4.05
CA ASP A 12 3.04 -4.29 3.82
C ASP A 12 3.52 -3.52 5.06
N PRO A 13 4.58 -2.70 4.95
CA PRO A 13 5.06 -1.90 6.08
C PRO A 13 4.02 -0.88 6.56
N GLN A 14 3.13 -0.38 5.69
CA GLN A 14 2.08 0.56 6.09
C GLN A 14 1.01 -0.13 6.94
N GLU A 15 0.61 -1.33 6.55
CA GLU A 15 -0.33 -2.14 7.32
C GLU A 15 0.25 -2.50 8.70
N HIS A 16 1.53 -2.84 8.75
CA HIS A 16 2.22 -3.11 10.02
C HIS A 16 2.22 -1.90 10.97
N VAL A 17 2.53 -0.70 10.45
CA VAL A 17 2.48 0.55 11.22
C VAL A 17 1.07 0.83 11.73
N ALA A 18 0.05 0.74 10.86
CA ALA A 18 -1.33 0.98 11.24
C ALA A 18 -1.83 0.02 12.34
N ASN A 19 -1.50 -1.27 12.22
CA ASN A 19 -1.85 -2.26 13.24
C ASN A 19 -1.14 -2.00 14.57
N PHE A 20 0.13 -1.58 14.51
CA PHE A 20 0.89 -1.22 15.70
C PHE A 20 0.30 0.01 16.40
N ASP A 21 0.00 1.08 15.64
CA ASP A 21 -0.55 2.33 16.16
C ASP A 21 -1.93 2.12 16.79
N LEU A 22 -2.77 1.26 16.19
CA LEU A 22 -4.07 0.89 16.76
C LEU A 22 -3.90 0.31 18.17
N VAL A 23 -2.94 -0.61 18.34
CA VAL A 23 -2.67 -1.22 19.64
C VAL A 23 -2.08 -0.18 20.60
N MET A 24 -1.10 0.62 20.19
CA MET A 24 -0.47 1.60 21.08
C MET A 24 -1.43 2.72 21.53
N ASN A 25 -2.33 3.15 20.66
CA ASN A 25 -3.37 4.13 21.00
C ASN A 25 -4.35 3.56 22.03
N LEU A 26 -4.71 2.28 21.94
CA LEU A 26 -5.56 1.62 22.94
C LEU A 26 -4.92 1.62 24.34
N TYR A 27 -3.60 1.54 24.42
CA TYR A 27 -2.85 1.54 25.67
C TYR A 27 -2.32 2.94 26.06
N GLU A 28 -2.70 4.00 25.35
CA GLU A 28 -2.29 5.40 25.61
C GLU A 28 -0.77 5.57 25.83
N GLN A 29 0.04 4.87 25.04
CA GLN A 29 1.50 4.87 25.21
C GLN A 29 2.16 6.12 24.62
N SER A 30 3.25 6.58 25.25
CA SER A 30 4.03 7.72 24.76
C SER A 30 4.93 7.34 23.57
N GLY A 31 5.28 8.31 22.71
CA GLY A 31 6.10 8.07 21.52
C GLY A 31 7.45 7.39 21.79
N THR A 32 8.07 7.67 22.94
CA THR A 32 9.33 7.01 23.34
C THR A 32 9.14 5.53 23.65
N ILE A 33 8.01 5.16 24.26
CA ILE A 33 7.66 3.76 24.53
C ILE A 33 7.27 3.06 23.22
N ASN A 34 6.50 3.73 22.36
CA ASN A 34 6.10 3.22 21.04
C ASN A 34 7.31 2.87 20.19
N SER A 35 8.35 3.69 20.19
CA SER A 35 9.59 3.40 19.45
C SER A 35 10.24 2.09 19.90
N LYS A 36 10.37 1.89 21.21
CA LYS A 36 10.97 0.68 21.77
C LYS A 36 10.12 -0.55 21.46
N LEU A 37 8.81 -0.46 21.63
CA LEU A 37 7.88 -1.55 21.34
C LEU A 37 7.85 -1.87 19.84
N PHE A 38 7.92 -0.86 18.96
CA PHE A 38 7.93 -1.05 17.52
C PHE A 38 9.14 -1.89 17.08
N VAL A 39 10.33 -1.59 17.61
CA VAL A 39 11.54 -2.37 17.31
C VAL A 39 11.40 -3.82 17.76
N THR A 40 10.71 -4.11 18.88
CA THR A 40 10.47 -5.50 19.33
C THR A 40 9.58 -6.32 18.37
N THR A 41 8.92 -5.67 17.42
CA THR A 41 8.13 -6.35 16.39
C THR A 41 8.97 -6.88 15.24
N PHE A 42 10.21 -6.39 15.08
CA PHE A 42 11.08 -6.78 13.98
C PHE A 42 11.64 -8.19 14.16
N THR A 43 11.73 -8.90 13.05
CA THR A 43 12.32 -10.24 12.95
C THR A 43 12.99 -10.37 11.57
N GLY A 44 13.98 -11.25 11.46
CA GLY A 44 14.64 -11.55 10.19
C GLY A 44 15.17 -10.28 9.50
N LYS A 45 14.73 -10.02 8.26
CA LYS A 45 15.23 -8.87 7.47
C LYS A 45 14.95 -7.50 8.10
N ALA A 46 13.87 -7.38 8.87
CA ALA A 46 13.55 -6.14 9.56
C ALA A 46 14.50 -5.87 10.74
N GLU A 47 14.91 -6.93 11.43
CA GLU A 47 15.88 -6.84 12.52
C GLU A 47 17.28 -6.53 11.97
N GLU A 48 17.70 -7.24 10.91
CA GLU A 48 18.95 -6.96 10.19
C GLU A 48 19.01 -5.50 9.72
N TRP A 49 17.94 -5.00 9.11
CA TRP A 49 17.82 -3.59 8.72
C TRP A 49 18.02 -2.65 9.91
N PHE A 50 17.33 -2.88 11.02
CA PHE A 50 17.43 -2.01 12.19
C PHE A 50 18.85 -2.00 12.76
N THR A 51 19.51 -3.15 12.85
CA THR A 51 20.90 -3.25 13.33
C THR A 51 21.93 -2.60 12.39
N SER A 52 21.59 -2.46 11.11
CA SER A 52 22.44 -1.78 10.12
C SER A 52 22.40 -0.25 10.21
N LEU A 53 21.44 0.32 10.96
CA LEU A 53 21.32 1.77 11.13
C LEU A 53 22.46 2.32 12.00
N SER A 54 22.96 3.50 11.67
CA SER A 54 23.96 4.17 12.49
C SER A 54 23.43 4.48 13.89
N SER A 55 24.29 4.36 14.89
CA SER A 55 23.98 4.76 16.25
C SER A 55 23.53 6.22 16.29
N ASN A 56 22.47 6.53 17.04
CA ASN A 56 21.85 7.86 17.14
C ASN A 56 21.14 8.38 15.86
N SER A 57 20.88 7.52 14.87
CA SER A 57 20.16 7.93 13.66
C SER A 57 18.64 8.11 13.86
N ILE A 58 18.09 7.68 14.99
CA ILE A 58 16.66 7.71 15.29
C ILE A 58 16.45 8.47 16.60
N GLU A 59 15.83 9.64 16.50
CA GLU A 59 15.57 10.55 17.62
C GLU A 59 14.09 10.52 18.05
N SER A 60 13.19 10.00 17.20
CA SER A 60 11.76 9.94 17.48
C SER A 60 11.07 8.71 16.85
N HIS A 61 9.87 8.40 17.35
CA HIS A 61 9.01 7.35 16.78
C HIS A 61 8.67 7.64 15.31
N GLU A 62 8.32 8.87 15.01
CA GLU A 62 7.98 9.31 13.65
C GLU A 62 9.15 9.08 12.69
N GLN A 63 10.38 9.42 13.11
CA GLN A 63 11.57 9.22 12.29
C GLN A 63 11.85 7.73 12.05
N LEU A 64 11.64 6.88 13.06
CA LEU A 64 11.74 5.43 12.92
C LEU A 64 10.75 4.89 11.89
N VAL A 65 9.47 5.29 12.00
CA VAL A 65 8.40 4.87 11.08
C VAL A 65 8.68 5.37 9.66
N GLN A 66 9.15 6.60 9.48
CA GLN A 66 9.52 7.13 8.17
C GLN A 66 10.65 6.33 7.52
N LYS A 67 11.74 6.05 8.26
CA LYS A 67 12.87 5.25 7.73
C LYS A 67 12.46 3.82 7.43
N PHE A 68 11.67 3.21 8.32
CA PHE A 68 11.13 1.86 8.15
C PHE A 68 10.27 1.78 6.89
N THR A 69 9.28 2.67 6.79
CA THR A 69 8.37 2.68 5.63
C THR A 69 9.12 2.99 4.35
N PHE A 70 10.07 3.93 4.33
CA PHE A 70 10.89 4.19 3.14
C PHE A 70 11.69 2.96 2.70
N HIS A 71 12.34 2.25 3.64
CA HIS A 71 13.15 1.09 3.32
C HIS A 71 12.31 -0.09 2.80
N PHE A 72 11.16 -0.35 3.41
CA PHE A 72 10.31 -1.49 3.07
C PHE A 72 9.20 -1.18 2.04
N ALA A 73 8.96 0.10 1.73
CA ALA A 73 7.93 0.52 0.76
C ALA A 73 8.20 0.05 -0.67
N SER A 74 9.44 -0.38 -0.97
CA SER A 74 9.85 -0.88 -2.29
C SER A 74 9.09 -2.11 -2.79
N LYS A 75 8.14 -2.66 -2.02
CA LYS A 75 7.28 -3.77 -2.46
C LYS A 75 5.89 -3.39 -2.93
N ARG A 76 5.51 -2.11 -2.88
CA ARG A 76 4.41 -1.68 -3.74
C ARG A 76 4.95 -1.73 -5.16
N LYS A 77 4.37 -2.62 -5.98
CA LYS A 77 3.95 -2.17 -7.31
C LYS A 77 3.26 -0.84 -7.03
N GLN A 78 3.97 0.27 -7.24
CA GLN A 78 3.31 1.51 -7.54
C GLN A 78 2.20 1.07 -8.48
N LYS A 79 0.95 1.39 -8.17
CA LYS A 79 0.05 1.70 -9.27
C LYS A 79 0.70 2.91 -9.92
N SER A 80 1.81 2.70 -10.65
CA SER A 80 2.29 3.61 -11.66
C SER A 80 1.02 3.89 -12.41
N LEU A 81 0.64 5.15 -12.53
CA LEU A 81 -0.40 5.54 -13.48
C LEU A 81 -0.03 4.80 -14.75
N LYS A 82 -0.78 3.74 -15.06
CA LYS A 82 -0.50 2.96 -16.26
C LYS A 82 -0.65 4.00 -17.35
N LYS A 83 0.32 4.09 -18.27
CA LYS A 83 0.14 4.94 -19.44
C LYS A 83 -1.13 4.42 -20.12
N GLY A 84 -2.24 5.12 -19.87
CA GLY A 84 -3.57 4.64 -20.19
C GLY A 84 -3.78 4.68 -21.68
N SER A 85 -4.75 3.91 -22.17
CA SER A 85 -5.11 3.90 -23.59
C SER A 85 -5.47 5.32 -24.11
N PHE A 86 -5.90 6.21 -23.21
CA PHE A 86 -6.13 7.64 -23.49
C PHE A 86 -4.91 8.36 -24.10
N ALA A 87 -3.69 8.13 -23.59
CA ALA A 87 -2.50 8.79 -24.14
C ALA A 87 -2.18 8.31 -25.57
N SER A 88 -2.47 7.04 -25.88
CA SER A 88 -2.36 6.51 -27.24
C SER A 88 -3.48 7.02 -28.15
N ALA A 89 -4.69 7.24 -27.60
CA ALA A 89 -5.81 7.80 -28.35
C ALA A 89 -5.54 9.25 -28.78
N LEU A 90 -5.03 10.08 -27.87
CA LEU A 90 -4.62 11.45 -28.16
C LEU A 90 -3.55 11.52 -29.26
N ALA A 91 -2.63 10.56 -29.28
CA ALA A 91 -1.57 10.51 -30.30
C ALA A 91 -2.07 10.10 -31.68
N ARG A 92 -3.23 9.43 -31.77
CA ARG A 92 -3.84 9.00 -33.04
C ARG A 92 -4.71 10.10 -33.62
N ASP A 93 -5.57 10.69 -32.78
CA ASP A 93 -6.52 11.72 -33.18
C ASP A 93 -6.38 12.90 -32.22
N LEU A 94 -5.63 13.92 -32.64
CA LEU A 94 -5.47 15.15 -31.85
C LEU A 94 -6.83 15.86 -31.78
N PRO A 95 -7.44 16.02 -30.59
CA PRO A 95 -8.69 16.73 -30.49
C PRO A 95 -8.50 18.19 -30.90
N THR A 96 -9.34 18.67 -31.83
CA THR A 96 -9.21 20.03 -32.37
C THR A 96 -9.77 21.09 -31.42
N ASP A 97 -10.57 20.65 -30.45
CA ASP A 97 -11.27 21.48 -29.47
C ASP A 97 -11.43 20.73 -28.14
N VAL A 98 -11.64 21.51 -27.08
CA VAL A 98 -11.80 21.08 -25.69
C VAL A 98 -13.05 20.20 -25.50
N GLU A 99 -14.14 20.44 -26.24
CA GLU A 99 -15.34 19.60 -26.13
C GLU A 99 -15.05 18.16 -26.58
N GLN A 100 -14.30 18.01 -27.67
CA GLN A 100 -13.85 16.70 -28.15
C GLN A 100 -12.87 16.04 -27.19
N LEU A 101 -11.96 16.81 -26.60
CA LEU A 101 -11.03 16.32 -25.57
C LEU A 101 -11.79 15.76 -24.36
N MET A 102 -12.80 16.50 -23.87
CA MET A 102 -13.60 16.10 -22.72
C MET A 102 -14.47 14.87 -23.02
N ALA A 103 -15.13 14.84 -24.18
CA ALA A 103 -15.91 13.68 -24.60
C ALA A 103 -15.04 12.42 -24.75
N LEU A 104 -13.83 12.58 -25.31
CA LEU A 104 -12.87 11.49 -25.44
C LEU A 104 -12.38 11.01 -24.07
N ALA A 105 -12.04 11.92 -23.16
CA ALA A 105 -11.63 11.57 -21.80
C ALA A 105 -12.76 10.81 -21.06
N GLN A 106 -13.99 11.30 -21.15
CA GLN A 106 -15.15 10.66 -20.52
C GLN A 106 -15.36 9.24 -21.06
N LYS A 107 -15.27 9.04 -22.37
CA LYS A 107 -15.38 7.70 -22.98
C LYS A 107 -14.37 6.71 -22.37
N TYR A 108 -13.11 7.12 -22.20
CA TYR A 108 -12.07 6.24 -21.66
C TYR A 108 -12.23 6.00 -20.15
N ILE A 109 -12.76 6.98 -19.41
CA ILE A 109 -13.14 6.81 -18.00
C ILE A 109 -14.26 5.77 -17.90
N ASP A 110 -15.33 5.93 -18.68
CA ASP A 110 -16.47 5.01 -18.69
C ASP A 110 -16.05 3.59 -19.11
N GLU A 111 -15.15 3.47 -20.09
CA GLU A 111 -14.58 2.19 -20.54
C GLU A 111 -13.71 1.51 -19.47
N GLU A 112 -12.90 2.28 -18.74
CA GLU A 112 -12.10 1.77 -17.62
C GLU A 112 -12.99 1.34 -16.45
N GLU A 113 -14.04 2.11 -16.12
CA GLU A 113 -15.03 1.76 -15.11
C GLU A 113 -15.82 0.49 -15.49
N MET A 114 -16.24 0.37 -16.74
CA MET A 114 -16.92 -0.83 -17.26
C MET A 114 -16.00 -2.06 -17.15
N ASN A 115 -14.73 -1.92 -17.50
CA ASN A 115 -13.75 -3.00 -17.37
C ASN A 115 -13.50 -3.35 -15.90
N ALA A 116 -13.48 -2.38 -14.99
CA ALA A 116 -13.36 -2.61 -13.55
C ALA A 116 -14.60 -3.34 -12.98
N MET A 117 -15.81 -3.01 -13.44
CA MET A 117 -17.03 -3.75 -13.05
C MET A 117 -16.97 -5.21 -13.48
N LYS A 118 -16.53 -5.48 -14.72
CA LYS A 118 -16.37 -6.85 -15.25
C LYS A 118 -15.33 -7.65 -14.47
N ASP A 119 -14.19 -7.04 -14.09
CA ASP A 119 -13.17 -7.68 -13.25
C ASP A 119 -13.75 -8.05 -11.87
N ARG A 120 -14.52 -7.15 -11.23
CA ARG A 120 -15.20 -7.45 -9.97
C ARG A 120 -16.18 -8.62 -10.10
N GLU A 121 -16.95 -8.68 -11.18
CA GLU A 121 -17.90 -9.78 -11.43
C GLU A 121 -17.19 -11.12 -11.64
N TRP A 122 -16.10 -11.13 -12.42
CA TRP A 122 -15.31 -12.34 -12.67
C TRP A 122 -14.62 -12.82 -11.38
N ARG A 123 -14.11 -11.90 -10.56
CA ARG A 123 -13.60 -12.20 -9.22
C ARG A 123 -14.67 -12.78 -8.30
N GLY A 124 -15.86 -12.19 -8.29
CA GLY A 124 -17.00 -12.69 -7.51
C GLY A 124 -17.41 -14.11 -7.92
N LYS A 125 -17.36 -14.42 -9.22
CA LYS A 125 -17.59 -15.78 -9.74
C LYS A 125 -16.51 -16.75 -9.27
N ILE A 126 -15.24 -16.35 -9.32
CA ILE A 126 -14.11 -17.18 -8.83
C ILE A 126 -14.21 -17.41 -7.32
N THR A 127 -14.45 -16.37 -6.53
CA THR A 127 -14.55 -16.51 -5.08
C THR A 127 -15.74 -17.39 -4.69
N SER A 128 -16.87 -17.26 -5.38
CA SER A 128 -18.03 -18.15 -5.19
C SER A 128 -17.70 -19.61 -5.55
N LEU A 129 -16.99 -19.85 -6.65
CA LEU A 129 -16.54 -21.19 -7.07
C LEU A 129 -15.59 -21.83 -6.04
N ILE A 130 -14.67 -21.04 -5.47
CA ILE A 130 -13.75 -21.51 -4.44
C ILE A 130 -14.51 -21.83 -3.17
N VAL A 131 -15.38 -20.94 -2.67
CA VAL A 131 -16.16 -21.18 -1.45
C VAL A 131 -17.07 -22.40 -1.60
N GLY A 132 -17.66 -22.62 -2.78
CA GLY A 132 -18.47 -23.79 -3.09
C GLY A 132 -17.70 -25.10 -3.22
N LEU A 133 -16.37 -25.07 -3.39
CA LEU A 133 -15.52 -26.27 -3.39
C LEU A 133 -15.15 -26.75 -1.97
N PHE A 134 -15.34 -25.90 -0.97
CA PHE A 134 -15.00 -26.18 0.44
C PHE A 134 -16.23 -26.42 1.33
N MET A 135 -17.42 -26.55 0.74
CA MET A 135 -18.66 -27.00 1.40
C MET A 135 -19.12 -28.32 0.78
#